data_AF-A0A954ZYT4-F1
#
_entry.id   AF-A0A954ZYT4-F1
#
_cell.length_a   1.000
_cell.length_b   1.000
_cell.length_c   1.000
_cell.angle_alpha   90.00
_cell.angle_beta   90.00
_cell.angle_gamma   90.00
#
_symmetry.space_group_name_H-M   'P 1'
#
loop_
_entity.id
_entity.type
_entity.pdbx_description
1 polymer ?
#
loop_
_entity_poly.entity_id
_entity_poly.type
_entity_poly.pdbx_seq_one_letter_code
_entity_poly.pdbx_strand_id
1 'polypeptide(L)'
;MQRTSRKRPNESDGFTCIKCKNHISGYASGTQHRNHCPLCLWSRHLDEHPGDRRSVCRSSMQPIAIEVRDNGEWAIVHRCTGCNVLRANRIAGDDHILTLLALALRPMAQPAFPLDYFGQ
;
A
#
# COMPACT_ATOMS: atom_id res chain seq x y z
N MET A 1 21.64 -2.27 35.91
CA MET A 1 21.27 -1.84 34.54
C MET A 1 21.73 -2.91 33.54
N GLN A 2 20.83 -3.78 33.09
CA GLN A 2 21.12 -4.73 32.02
C GLN A 2 20.45 -4.20 30.75
N ARG A 3 21.26 -3.76 29.78
CA ARG A 3 20.77 -3.41 28.44
C ARG A 3 20.40 -4.71 27.74
N THR A 4 19.12 -5.05 27.75
CA THR A 4 18.59 -6.15 26.94
C THR A 4 18.78 -5.77 25.47
N SER A 5 19.58 -6.57 24.76
CA SER A 5 19.74 -6.45 23.30
C SER A 5 18.38 -6.68 22.65
N ARG A 6 17.71 -5.61 22.24
CA ARG A 6 16.43 -5.67 21.52
C ARG A 6 16.72 -6.31 20.17
N LYS A 7 16.35 -7.58 20.00
CA LYS A 7 16.34 -8.28 18.71
C LYS A 7 15.66 -7.36 17.70
N ARG A 8 16.31 -7.08 16.56
CA ARG A 8 15.66 -6.33 15.47
C ARG A 8 14.41 -7.12 15.06
N PRO A 9 13.21 -6.50 15.03
CA PRO A 9 12.00 -7.19 14.58
C PRO A 9 12.29 -7.77 13.20
N ASN A 10 12.04 -9.06 13.03
CA ASN A 10 12.27 -9.70 11.75
C ASN A 10 11.21 -9.21 10.77
N GLU A 11 11.51 -9.13 9.48
CA GLU A 11 10.56 -8.62 8.48
C GLU A 11 9.28 -9.48 8.39
N SER A 12 9.39 -10.72 8.86
CA SER A 12 8.32 -11.71 9.03
C SER A 12 7.36 -11.44 10.20
N ASP A 13 7.72 -10.60 11.17
CA ASP A 13 6.93 -10.42 12.41
C ASP A 13 5.63 -9.63 12.17
N GLY A 14 5.47 -9.04 10.98
CA GLY A 14 4.30 -8.27 10.61
C GLY A 14 4.31 -6.85 11.15
N PHE A 15 3.17 -6.17 11.07
CA PHE A 15 3.01 -4.80 11.53
C PHE A 15 1.57 -4.45 11.88
N THR A 16 1.40 -3.47 12.78
CA THR A 16 0.11 -2.82 13.01
C THR A 16 -0.14 -1.75 11.96
N CYS A 17 -1.24 -1.86 11.20
CA CYS A 17 -1.59 -0.87 10.19
C CYS A 17 -1.79 0.51 10.80
N ILE A 18 -1.10 1.53 10.28
CA ILE A 18 -1.23 2.91 10.77
C ILE A 18 -2.64 3.49 10.60
N LYS A 19 -3.39 3.02 9.58
CA LYS A 19 -4.74 3.50 9.26
C LYS A 19 -5.84 2.75 10.01
N CYS A 20 -5.98 1.43 9.81
CA CYS A 20 -7.09 0.65 10.38
C CYS A 20 -6.76 -0.08 11.68
N LYS A 21 -5.50 -0.02 12.15
CA LYS A 21 -5.02 -0.63 13.40
C LYS A 21 -5.03 -2.15 13.47
N ASN A 22 -5.46 -2.86 12.41
CA ASN A 22 -5.33 -4.31 12.33
C ASN A 22 -3.85 -4.76 12.34
N HIS A 23 -3.59 -5.90 12.96
CA HIS A 23 -2.29 -6.57 12.92
C HIS A 23 -2.17 -7.39 11.63
N ILE A 24 -1.15 -7.11 10.83
CA ILE A 24 -0.95 -7.69 9.50
C ILE A 24 0.29 -8.57 9.53
N SER A 25 0.18 -9.77 8.98
CA SER A 25 1.33 -10.67 8.81
C SER A 25 2.37 -10.06 7.86
N GLY A 26 3.65 -10.20 8.19
CA GLY A 26 4.74 -9.81 7.30
C GLY A 26 4.83 -10.73 6.08
N TYR A 27 4.35 -11.96 6.21
CA TYR A 27 4.29 -12.94 5.13
C TYR A 27 3.11 -12.65 4.20
N ALA A 28 3.37 -12.75 2.90
CA ALA A 28 2.36 -12.67 1.85
C ALA A 28 2.85 -13.43 0.61
N SER A 29 1.98 -14.21 -0.02
CA SER A 29 2.30 -14.78 -1.32
C SER A 29 2.43 -13.67 -2.36
N GLY A 30 3.47 -13.73 -3.20
CA GLY A 30 3.66 -12.78 -4.31
C GLY A 30 4.39 -11.48 -3.97
N THR A 31 4.82 -11.26 -2.71
CA THR A 31 5.73 -10.17 -2.34
C THR A 31 6.71 -10.58 -1.24
N GLN A 32 7.98 -10.20 -1.38
CA GLN A 32 9.01 -10.42 -0.35
C GLN A 32 8.99 -9.33 0.73
N HIS A 33 8.50 -8.13 0.38
CA HIS A 33 8.49 -6.96 1.25
C HIS A 33 7.09 -6.34 1.26
N ARG A 34 6.19 -6.87 2.10
CA ARG A 34 4.86 -6.27 2.26
C ARG A 34 5.00 -4.86 2.84
N ASN A 35 4.47 -3.88 2.11
CA ASN A 35 4.50 -2.47 2.53
C ASN A 35 3.09 -1.88 2.78
N HIS A 36 2.01 -2.59 2.44
CA HIS A 36 0.63 -2.13 2.67
C HIS A 36 -0.22 -3.15 3.42
N CYS A 37 -1.25 -2.64 4.09
CA CYS A 37 -2.25 -3.48 4.73
C CYS A 37 -3.16 -4.12 3.68
N PRO A 38 -3.39 -5.45 3.68
CA PRO A 38 -4.24 -6.11 2.68
C PRO A 38 -5.71 -5.69 2.77
N LEU A 39 -6.16 -5.23 3.94
CA LEU A 39 -7.57 -4.89 4.18
C LEU A 39 -7.93 -3.49 3.69
N CYS A 40 -7.08 -2.50 3.98
CA CYS A 40 -7.34 -1.09 3.67
C CYS A 40 -6.38 -0.49 2.65
N LEU A 41 -5.36 -1.23 2.22
CA LEU A 41 -4.34 -0.86 1.24
C LEU A 41 -3.44 0.33 1.63
N TRP A 42 -3.59 0.88 2.83
CA TRP A 42 -2.68 1.92 3.34
C TRP A 42 -1.31 1.34 3.67
N SER A 43 -0.29 2.12 3.33
CA SER A 43 1.12 1.84 3.57
C SER A 43 1.72 2.87 4.55
N ARG A 44 3.00 2.70 4.88
CA ARG A 44 3.80 3.65 5.64
C ARG A 44 5.08 3.94 4.86
N HIS A 45 5.49 5.21 4.78
CA HIS A 45 6.70 5.61 4.09
C HIS A 45 7.93 5.20 4.91
N LEU A 46 8.35 3.95 4.75
CA LEU A 46 9.49 3.37 5.45
C LEU A 46 10.73 3.31 4.56
N ASP A 47 10.57 3.27 3.25
CA ASP A 47 11.65 2.93 2.32
C ASP A 47 12.12 4.16 1.53
N GLU A 48 13.42 4.37 1.44
CA GLU A 48 13.98 5.22 0.39
C GLU A 48 14.15 4.40 -0.90
N HIS A 49 14.70 3.19 -0.75
CA HIS A 49 14.71 2.11 -1.73
C HIS A 49 13.88 0.92 -1.22
N PRO A 50 13.20 0.15 -2.09
CA PRO A 50 12.35 -0.95 -1.68
C PRO A 50 13.04 -1.90 -0.66
N GLY A 51 12.43 -2.06 0.52
CA GLY A 51 12.91 -2.96 1.57
C GLY A 51 14.02 -2.39 2.48
N ASP A 52 14.56 -1.19 2.23
CA ASP A 52 15.66 -0.65 3.04
C ASP A 52 15.23 -0.11 4.42
N ARG A 53 13.94 0.23 4.58
CA ARG A 53 13.35 0.80 5.80
C ARG A 53 14.08 2.07 6.30
N ARG A 54 14.74 2.84 5.41
CA ARG A 54 15.59 3.99 5.76
C ARG A 54 14.90 5.35 5.78
N SER A 55 13.67 5.46 5.28
CA SER A 55 12.96 6.74 5.20
C SER A 55 12.72 7.36 6.58
N VAL A 56 13.11 8.62 6.72
CA VAL A 56 12.87 9.43 7.92
C VAL A 56 11.45 9.98 8.00
N CYS A 57 10.74 10.06 6.87
CA CYS A 57 9.40 10.64 6.78
C CYS A 57 8.39 9.87 7.64
N ARG A 58 8.34 8.54 7.49
CA ARG A 58 7.53 7.62 8.31
C ARG A 58 6.03 7.91 8.36
N SER A 59 5.53 8.85 7.57
CA SER A 59 4.11 9.19 7.44
C SER A 59 3.34 8.07 6.77
N SER A 60 2.01 8.10 6.90
CA SER A 60 1.14 7.18 6.19
C SER A 60 1.21 7.43 4.68
N MET A 61 0.99 6.39 3.88
CA MET A 61 0.85 6.53 2.44
C MET A 61 -0.55 6.07 2.00
N GLN A 62 -1.27 6.99 1.38
CA GLN A 62 -2.63 6.79 0.90
C GLN A 62 -2.60 6.02 -0.43
N PRO A 63 -3.38 4.94 -0.57
CA PRO A 63 -3.59 4.32 -1.88
C PRO A 63 -4.47 5.24 -2.73
N ILE A 64 -4.00 5.63 -3.90
CA ILE A 64 -4.67 6.63 -4.76
C ILE A 64 -5.05 6.10 -6.14
N ALA A 65 -4.41 5.03 -6.62
CA ALA A 65 -4.74 4.43 -7.92
C ALA A 65 -4.28 2.96 -7.99
N ILE A 66 -4.78 2.25 -9.01
CA ILE A 66 -4.25 0.98 -9.48
C ILE A 66 -3.54 1.21 -10.82
N GLU A 67 -2.33 0.67 -10.94
CA GLU A 67 -1.57 0.55 -12.18
C GLU A 67 -1.63 -0.90 -12.67
N VAL A 68 -1.86 -1.12 -13.96
CA VAL A 68 -1.68 -2.41 -14.61
C VAL A 68 -0.39 -2.35 -15.40
N ARG A 69 0.58 -3.20 -15.07
CA ARG A 69 1.89 -3.27 -15.72
C ARG A 69 1.79 -4.04 -17.05
N ASP A 70 2.83 -3.93 -17.88
CA ASP A 70 2.89 -4.58 -19.20
C ASP A 70 2.69 -6.10 -19.16
N ASN A 71 3.09 -6.75 -18.06
CA ASN A 71 2.91 -8.19 -17.84
C ASN A 71 1.54 -8.55 -17.23
N GLY A 72 0.61 -7.59 -17.13
CA GLY A 72 -0.72 -7.76 -16.53
C GLY A 72 -0.75 -7.72 -15.01
N GLU A 73 0.40 -7.60 -14.32
CA GLU A 73 0.42 -7.49 -12.86
C GLU A 73 -0.11 -6.15 -12.38
N TRP A 74 -0.87 -6.17 -11.29
CA TRP A 74 -1.39 -4.96 -10.68
C TRP A 74 -0.42 -4.43 -9.63
N ALA A 75 -0.31 -3.10 -9.58
CA ALA A 75 0.36 -2.38 -8.52
C ALA A 75 -0.55 -1.29 -7.95
N ILE A 76 -0.41 -1.02 -6.65
CA ILE A 76 -1.10 0.04 -5.95
C ILE A 76 -0.18 1.26 -5.97
N VAL A 77 -0.68 2.38 -6.48
CA VAL A 77 0.01 3.67 -6.40
C VAL A 77 -0.32 4.32 -5.07
N HIS A 78 0.71 4.56 -4.27
CA HIS A 78 0.63 5.20 -2.96
C HIS A 78 1.20 6.61 -3.00
N ARG A 79 0.50 7.57 -2.38
CA ARG A 79 0.98 8.93 -2.12
C ARG A 79 1.31 9.12 -0.65
N CYS A 80 2.54 9.52 -0.34
CA CYS A 80 2.92 9.87 1.03
C CYS A 80 2.17 11.12 1.52
N THR A 81 1.58 11.06 2.71
CA THR A 81 0.86 12.20 3.30
C THR A 81 1.79 13.25 3.92
N GLY A 82 3.07 12.92 4.13
CA GLY A 82 4.07 13.83 4.71
C GLY A 82 4.89 14.58 3.65
N CYS A 83 5.39 13.87 2.64
CA CYS A 83 6.28 14.45 1.61
C CYS A 83 5.76 14.37 0.17
N ASN A 84 4.53 13.88 -0.05
CA ASN A 84 3.89 13.75 -1.37
C ASN A 84 4.56 12.82 -2.39
N VAL A 85 5.65 12.13 -2.05
CA VAL A 85 6.28 11.14 -2.96
C VAL A 85 5.27 10.07 -3.36
N LEU A 86 5.33 9.66 -4.64
CA LEU A 86 4.56 8.56 -5.19
C LEU A 86 5.42 7.30 -5.27
N ARG A 87 4.84 6.16 -4.86
CA ARG A 87 5.47 4.83 -4.97
C ARG A 87 4.43 3.82 -5.43
N ALA A 88 4.82 2.93 -6.34
CA ALA A 88 3.98 1.83 -6.80
C ALA A 88 4.44 0.52 -6.14
N ASN A 89 3.53 -0.17 -5.47
CA ASN A 89 3.80 -1.45 -4.80
C ASN A 89 2.93 -2.54 -5.44
N ARG A 90 3.55 -3.65 -5.84
CA ARG A 90 2.84 -4.82 -6.39
C ARG A 90 1.80 -5.32 -5.37
N ILE A 91 0.63 -5.74 -5.86
CA ILE A 91 -0.38 -6.39 -4.99
C ILE A 91 0.15 -7.71 -4.41
N ALA A 92 -0.32 -8.07 -3.23
CA ALA A 92 -0.10 -9.37 -2.61
C ALA A 92 -1.27 -10.31 -2.88
N GLY A 93 -1.02 -11.63 -2.82
CA GLY A 93 -2.05 -12.64 -3.08
C GLY A 93 -3.18 -12.67 -2.04
N ASP A 94 -3.03 -11.99 -0.91
CA ASP A 94 -4.03 -11.88 0.15
C ASP A 94 -4.65 -10.47 0.26
N ASP A 95 -4.39 -9.59 -0.70
CA ASP A 95 -5.04 -8.28 -0.73
C ASP A 95 -6.55 -8.43 -0.92
N HIS A 96 -7.32 -7.66 -0.16
CA HIS A 96 -8.77 -7.76 -0.16
C HIS A 96 -9.34 -7.27 -1.50
N ILE A 97 -9.91 -8.20 -2.26
CA ILE A 97 -10.35 -7.99 -3.65
C ILE A 97 -11.32 -6.81 -3.77
N LEU A 98 -12.31 -6.71 -2.89
CA LEU A 98 -13.28 -5.60 -2.94
C LEU A 98 -12.62 -4.24 -2.69
N THR A 99 -11.57 -4.19 -1.86
CA THR A 99 -10.85 -2.94 -1.60
C THR A 99 -10.01 -2.53 -2.81
N LEU A 100 -9.41 -3.48 -3.52
CA LEU A 100 -8.69 -3.23 -4.78
C LEU A 100 -9.64 -2.73 -5.87
N LEU A 101 -10.78 -3.42 -6.07
CA LEU A 101 -11.78 -3.04 -7.08
C LEU A 101 -12.40 -1.67 -6.76
N ALA A 102 -12.71 -1.39 -5.50
CA ALA A 102 -13.23 -0.08 -5.10
C ALA A 102 -12.23 1.06 -5.42
N LEU A 103 -10.92 0.81 -5.28
CA LEU A 103 -9.89 1.78 -5.66
C LEU A 103 -9.82 1.96 -7.18
N ALA A 104 -9.80 0.85 -7.93
CA ALA A 104 -9.71 0.86 -9.40
C ALA A 104 -10.92 1.53 -10.07
N LEU A 105 -12.12 1.29 -9.56
CA LEU A 105 -13.38 1.79 -10.12
C LEU A 105 -13.76 3.19 -9.67
N ARG A 106 -12.98 3.82 -8.77
CA ARG A 106 -13.31 5.13 -8.21
C ARG A 106 -13.55 6.21 -9.26
N PRO A 107 -12.74 6.34 -10.34
CA PRO A 107 -13.00 7.33 -11.38
C PRO A 107 -14.31 7.08 -12.14
N MET A 108 -14.76 5.82 -12.25
CA MET A 108 -16.04 5.50 -12.91
C MET A 108 -17.23 5.80 -12.00
N ALA A 109 -17.08 5.55 -10.69
CA ALA A 109 -18.12 5.85 -9.70
C ALA A 109 -18.24 7.35 -9.37
N GLN A 110 -17.18 8.13 -9.60
CA GLN A 110 -17.09 9.57 -9.34
C GLN A 110 -16.39 10.27 -10.52
N PRO A 111 -17.02 10.29 -11.70
CA PRO A 111 -16.39 10.83 -12.90
C PRO A 111 -16.22 12.35 -12.78
N ALA A 112 -15.15 12.88 -13.39
CA ALA A 112 -14.87 14.32 -13.40
C ALA A 112 -15.81 15.12 -14.33
N PHE A 113 -16.64 14.41 -15.09
CA PHE A 113 -17.61 14.93 -16.05
C PHE A 113 -18.81 13.99 -16.10
N PRO A 114 -19.99 14.45 -16.50
CA PRO A 114 -21.16 13.58 -16.57
C PRO A 114 -21.01 12.59 -17.75
N LEU A 115 -21.36 11.31 -17.51
CA LEU A 115 -21.12 10.22 -18.48
C LEU A 115 -22.24 10.09 -19.53
N ASP A 116 -23.37 10.73 -19.28
CA ASP A 116 -24.56 10.77 -20.13
C ASP A 116 -24.38 11.65 -21.39
N TYR A 117 -23.32 12.45 -21.47
CA TYR A 117 -23.00 13.28 -22.64
C TYR A 117 -22.60 12.49 -23.90
N PHE A 118 -22.25 11.20 -23.79
CA PHE A 118 -21.85 10.39 -24.96
C PHE A 118 -23.03 9.70 -25.66
N GLY A 119 -24.27 10.03 -25.29
CA GLY A 119 -25.49 9.47 -25.86
C GLY A 119 -26.34 10.43 -26.71
N GLN A 120 -25.81 11.59 -27.09
CA GLN A 120 -26.46 12.56 -28.01
C GLN A 120 -25.71 12.67 -29.34
#